data_AF-A0A818YNV1-F1
#
_entry.id   AF-A0A818YNV1-F1
#
_cell.length_a   1.000
_cell.length_b   1.000
_cell.length_c   1.000
_cell.angle_alpha   90.00
_cell.angle_beta   90.00
_cell.angle_gamma   90.00
#
_symmetry.space_group_name_H-M   'P 1'
#
loop_
_entity.id
_entity.type
_entity.pdbx_description
1 polymer ?
#
loop_
_entity_poly.entity_id
_entity_poly.type
_entity_poly.pdbx_seq_one_letter_code
_entity_poly.pdbx_strand_id
1 'polypeptide(L)'
;MMHNSSGRLNFDVVKPENNYPSVVSQQNLFATSADIVQKRTHEAIKAATESNLEITDKKQEIRSFIQHINVTCDGCSKSPIIGDRHKCMFCPNIDFCQDCKSLTNHQHDSKHPLICIRDSSLYTSSIYIQNMNKLIHFNTSCVYCSVSPIIGIRYQCIPCGINLCEKCEFLCLHDVSHKRIKIILPE
;
A
#
# COMPACT_ATOMS: atom_id res chain seq x y z
N MET A 1 -4.12 27.89 66.02
CA MET A 1 -2.73 28.27 66.34
C MET A 1 -2.08 28.76 65.07
N MET A 2 -1.94 30.07 64.95
CA MET A 2 -1.05 30.74 63.99
C MET A 2 0.38 30.70 64.50
N HIS A 3 1.35 30.73 63.58
CA HIS A 3 2.67 31.41 63.59
C HIS A 3 3.46 30.76 62.41
N ASN A 4 3.59 31.34 61.20
CA ASN A 4 4.41 32.51 60.81
C ASN A 4 5.79 32.47 61.49
N SER A 5 6.95 32.54 60.80
CA SER A 5 7.35 33.60 59.87
C SER A 5 8.74 33.31 59.24
N SER A 6 8.98 33.83 58.02
CA SER A 6 10.20 34.53 57.51
C SER A 6 11.58 33.83 57.52
N GLY A 7 12.48 33.99 56.54
CA GLY A 7 12.54 34.97 55.44
C GLY A 7 13.81 34.77 54.57
N ARG A 8 13.85 35.47 53.43
CA ARG A 8 15.00 35.65 52.53
C ARG A 8 16.01 36.64 53.12
N LEU A 9 17.32 36.43 52.87
CA LEU A 9 18.33 37.50 52.70
C LEU A 9 19.43 37.05 51.70
N ASN A 10 19.92 38.02 50.91
CA ASN A 10 20.96 37.93 49.87
C ASN A 10 22.28 38.61 50.35
N PHE A 11 23.34 38.47 49.53
CA PHE A 11 24.64 39.22 49.48
C PHE A 11 25.66 38.86 50.60
N ASP A 12 26.99 38.80 50.43
CA ASP A 12 27.92 39.16 49.36
C ASP A 12 29.31 38.48 49.54
N VAL A 13 29.98 38.26 48.41
CA VAL A 13 31.42 38.17 48.07
C VAL A 13 32.51 38.20 49.17
N VAL A 14 33.45 37.23 49.12
CA VAL A 14 34.92 37.46 49.21
C VAL A 14 35.68 36.48 48.30
N LYS A 15 36.52 37.03 47.41
CA LYS A 15 37.46 36.33 46.51
C LYS A 15 38.77 35.96 47.24
N PRO A 16 39.60 35.08 46.66
CA PRO A 16 41.02 35.38 46.62
C PRO A 16 41.51 35.50 45.16
N GLU A 17 42.18 36.62 44.91
CA GLU A 17 42.95 36.91 43.71
C GLU A 17 44.17 36.00 43.64
N ASN A 18 44.49 35.49 42.45
CA ASN A 18 45.86 35.24 42.04
C ASN A 18 45.96 35.31 40.50
N ASN A 19 46.42 36.48 40.06
CA ASN A 19 47.27 36.84 38.93
C ASN A 19 47.49 35.88 37.72
N TYR A 20 47.30 36.48 36.54
CA TYR A 20 47.62 36.18 35.12
C TYR A 20 48.77 35.17 34.78
N PRO A 21 48.84 34.57 33.54
CA PRO A 21 48.47 35.21 32.28
C PRO A 21 47.65 34.43 31.24
N SER A 22 46.94 35.23 30.44
CA SER A 22 46.28 34.91 29.18
C SER A 22 47.18 34.15 28.19
N VAL A 23 46.76 32.97 27.78
CA VAL A 23 47.23 32.33 26.54
C VAL A 23 46.03 32.21 25.61
N VAL A 24 46.06 33.01 24.54
CA VAL A 24 45.19 32.86 23.39
C VAL A 24 45.49 31.50 22.77
N SER A 25 44.66 30.49 23.04
CA SER A 25 44.70 29.25 22.29
C SER A 25 43.75 29.37 21.11
N GLN A 26 44.34 29.48 19.93
CA GLN A 26 43.68 29.34 18.65
C GLN A 26 42.83 28.05 18.69
N GLN A 27 41.51 28.18 18.66
CA GLN A 27 40.64 27.02 18.44
C GLN A 27 40.77 26.62 16.97
N ASN A 28 41.64 25.63 16.76
CA ASN A 28 41.83 24.93 15.51
C ASN A 28 40.54 24.16 15.13
N LEU A 29 40.08 24.39 13.89
CA LEU A 29 39.13 23.53 13.20
C LEU A 29 39.83 22.22 12.83
N PHE A 30 39.63 21.14 13.58
CA PHE A 30 39.94 19.79 13.11
C PHE A 30 38.74 18.88 13.39
N ALA A 31 38.00 18.54 12.33
CA ALA A 31 36.91 17.57 12.40
C ALA A 31 37.45 16.22 12.88
N THR A 32 36.76 15.59 13.83
CA THR A 32 37.20 14.32 14.41
C THR A 32 37.03 13.18 13.40
N SER A 33 37.75 12.07 13.60
CA SER A 33 37.62 10.88 12.75
C SER A 33 36.20 10.31 12.73
N ALA A 34 35.42 10.49 13.81
CA ALA A 34 34.00 10.15 13.87
C ALA A 34 33.14 11.06 12.97
N ASP A 35 33.42 12.37 12.94
CA ASP A 35 32.69 13.35 12.11
C ASP A 35 32.91 13.09 10.61
N ILE A 36 34.12 12.70 10.22
CA ILE A 36 34.46 12.36 8.83
C ILE A 36 33.73 11.07 8.41
N VAL A 37 33.65 10.06 9.28
CA VAL A 37 32.93 8.81 9.00
C VAL A 37 31.42 9.07 8.89
N GLN A 38 30.83 9.87 9.80
CA GLN A 38 29.41 10.25 9.73
C GLN A 38 29.08 11.07 8.48
N LYS A 39 29.97 11.97 8.04
CA LYS A 39 29.77 12.74 6.81
C LYS A 39 29.77 11.84 5.57
N ARG A 40 30.72 10.90 5.49
CA ARG A 40 30.83 9.95 4.36
C ARG A 40 29.64 8.99 4.28
N THR A 41 29.10 8.54 5.42
CA THR A 41 27.89 7.70 5.42
C THR A 41 26.65 8.50 4.99
N HIS A 42 26.52 9.75 5.42
CA HIS A 42 25.40 10.62 5.04
C HIS A 42 25.41 11.00 3.55
N GLU A 43 26.59 11.23 2.97
CA GLU A 43 26.77 11.49 1.54
C GLU A 43 26.44 10.25 0.69
N ALA A 44 26.86 9.06 1.13
CA ALA A 44 26.53 7.80 0.46
C ALA A 44 25.02 7.46 0.53
N ILE A 45 24.38 7.69 1.68
CA ILE A 45 22.92 7.53 1.83
C ILE A 45 22.18 8.53 0.93
N LYS A 46 22.62 9.79 0.89
CA LYS A 46 22.02 10.83 0.06
C LYS A 46 22.06 10.47 -1.43
N ALA A 47 23.23 10.06 -1.94
CA ALA A 47 23.38 9.61 -3.33
C ALA A 47 22.51 8.37 -3.64
N ALA A 48 22.39 7.43 -2.70
CA ALA A 48 21.53 6.26 -2.85
C ALA A 48 20.03 6.63 -2.86
N THR A 49 19.60 7.62 -2.05
CA THR A 49 18.21 8.13 -2.11
C THR A 49 17.93 8.89 -3.39
N GLU A 50 18.85 9.75 -3.86
CA GLU A 50 18.69 10.53 -5.10
C GLU A 50 18.55 9.60 -6.30
N SER A 51 19.43 8.59 -6.43
CA SER A 51 19.31 7.58 -7.50
C SER A 51 18.02 6.75 -7.41
N ASN A 52 17.53 6.42 -6.21
CA ASN A 52 16.24 5.74 -6.05
C ASN A 52 15.06 6.63 -6.44
N LEU A 53 15.12 7.94 -6.13
CA LEU A 53 14.12 8.92 -6.52
C LEU A 53 14.06 9.06 -8.05
N GLU A 54 15.21 9.15 -8.72
CA GLU A 54 15.29 9.17 -10.19
C GLU A 54 14.68 7.90 -10.83
N ILE A 55 14.93 6.73 -10.24
CA ILE A 55 14.35 5.46 -10.72
C ILE A 55 12.82 5.44 -10.52
N THR A 56 12.32 5.96 -9.40
CA THR A 56 10.87 6.02 -9.14
C THR A 56 10.17 7.01 -10.05
N ASP A 57 10.75 8.18 -10.28
CA ASP A 57 10.19 9.22 -11.15
C ASP A 57 10.10 8.71 -12.58
N LYS A 58 11.17 8.07 -13.08
CA LYS A 58 11.18 7.47 -14.41
C LYS A 58 10.18 6.32 -14.56
N LYS A 59 9.99 5.50 -13.52
CA LYS A 59 8.95 4.44 -13.53
C LYS A 59 7.54 5.03 -13.55
N GLN A 60 7.31 6.11 -12.82
CA GLN A 60 6.02 6.78 -12.77
C GLN A 60 5.70 7.48 -14.09
N GLU A 61 6.71 8.10 -14.71
CA GLU A 61 6.64 8.67 -16.06
C GLU A 61 6.27 7.60 -17.08
N ILE A 62 6.95 6.45 -17.09
CA ILE A 62 6.61 5.32 -17.99
C ILE A 62 5.15 4.86 -17.77
N ARG A 63 4.73 4.70 -16.51
CA ARG A 63 3.35 4.28 -16.20
C ARG A 63 2.32 5.28 -16.72
N SER A 64 2.61 6.58 -16.72
CA SER A 64 1.68 7.61 -17.20
C SER A 64 1.31 7.48 -18.69
N PHE A 65 2.08 6.72 -19.47
CA PHE A 65 1.77 6.42 -20.88
C PHE A 65 0.98 5.12 -21.07
N ILE A 66 0.81 4.31 -20.03
CA ILE A 66 0.12 3.02 -20.12
C ILE A 66 -1.38 3.26 -20.12
N GLN A 67 -2.06 2.73 -21.15
CA GLN A 67 -3.50 2.89 -21.33
C GLN A 67 -4.21 1.54 -21.30
N HIS A 68 -5.16 1.38 -20.38
CA HIS A 68 -6.05 0.22 -20.32
C HIS A 68 -7.32 0.49 -21.13
N ILE A 69 -7.24 0.26 -22.45
CA ILE A 69 -8.35 0.49 -23.39
C ILE A 69 -9.59 -0.33 -23.00
N ASN A 70 -10.78 0.26 -23.16
CA ASN A 70 -12.08 -0.32 -22.81
C ASN A 70 -12.27 -0.63 -21.31
N VAL A 71 -11.45 -0.04 -20.45
CA VAL A 71 -11.62 -0.11 -18.99
C VAL A 71 -11.99 1.27 -18.46
N THR A 72 -13.11 1.32 -17.74
CA THR A 72 -13.61 2.53 -17.09
C THR A 72 -13.39 2.42 -15.59
N CYS A 73 -12.93 3.50 -14.95
CA CYS A 73 -12.83 3.55 -13.50
C CYS A 73 -14.23 3.66 -12.88
N ASP A 74 -14.63 2.74 -12.01
CA ASP A 74 -15.92 2.77 -11.31
C ASP A 74 -16.03 3.92 -10.30
N GLY A 75 -14.90 4.50 -9.91
CA GLY A 75 -14.87 5.62 -8.97
C GLY A 75 -15.11 6.99 -9.62
N CYS A 76 -14.38 7.28 -10.70
CA CYS A 76 -14.43 8.60 -11.36
C CYS A 76 -14.96 8.57 -12.79
N SER A 77 -15.41 7.41 -13.28
CA SER A 77 -15.93 7.20 -14.64
C SER A 77 -14.95 7.55 -15.79
N LYS A 78 -13.68 7.84 -15.49
CA LYS A 78 -12.66 8.09 -16.52
C LYS A 78 -12.37 6.80 -17.30
N SER A 79 -12.25 6.94 -18.61
CA SER A 79 -11.94 5.86 -19.56
C SER A 79 -11.13 6.42 -20.74
N PRO A 80 -10.07 5.73 -21.20
CA PRO A 80 -9.47 4.55 -20.57
C PRO A 80 -8.80 4.91 -19.23
N ILE A 81 -8.59 3.93 -18.36
CA ILE A 81 -7.71 4.12 -17.20
C ILE A 81 -6.27 4.31 -17.70
N ILE A 82 -5.65 5.42 -17.28
CA ILE A 82 -4.25 5.75 -17.56
C ILE A 82 -3.42 5.43 -16.31
N GLY A 83 -2.24 4.81 -16.50
CA GLY A 83 -1.40 4.36 -15.39
C GLY A 83 -1.85 3.04 -14.79
N ASP A 84 -1.69 2.90 -13.47
CA ASP A 84 -1.97 1.66 -12.76
C ASP A 84 -3.50 1.42 -12.63
N ARG A 85 -3.98 0.34 -13.24
CA ARG A 85 -5.35 -0.16 -13.05
C ARG A 85 -5.42 -1.04 -11.81
N HIS A 86 -6.46 -0.85 -10.99
CA HIS A 86 -6.69 -1.62 -9.77
C HIS A 86 -8.01 -2.39 -9.89
N LYS A 87 -7.93 -3.70 -10.10
CA LYS A 87 -9.12 -4.54 -10.26
C LYS A 87 -9.45 -5.25 -8.95
N CYS A 88 -10.71 -5.27 -8.56
CA CYS A 88 -11.16 -6.07 -7.42
C CYS A 88 -11.16 -7.57 -7.76
N MET A 89 -10.66 -8.39 -6.83
CA MET A 89 -10.66 -9.85 -6.98
C MET A 89 -12.01 -10.50 -6.70
N PHE A 90 -12.90 -9.85 -5.95
CA PHE A 90 -14.19 -10.45 -5.56
C PHE A 90 -15.38 -9.88 -6.33
N CYS A 91 -15.25 -8.65 -6.82
CA CYS A 91 -16.29 -7.99 -7.58
C CYS A 91 -16.02 -8.20 -9.08
N PRO A 92 -16.99 -8.74 -9.84
CA PRO A 92 -16.78 -9.10 -11.24
C PRO A 92 -16.29 -7.97 -12.16
N ASN A 93 -16.74 -6.74 -11.89
CA ASN A 93 -16.53 -5.56 -12.73
C ASN A 93 -16.23 -4.30 -11.92
N ILE A 94 -15.36 -4.41 -10.90
CA ILE A 94 -14.86 -3.22 -10.20
C ILE A 94 -13.40 -2.99 -10.58
N ASP A 95 -13.16 -1.83 -11.17
CA ASP A 95 -11.90 -1.30 -11.65
C ASP A 95 -11.71 0.14 -11.17
N PHE A 96 -10.58 0.42 -10.54
CA PHE A 96 -10.21 1.76 -10.07
C PHE A 96 -8.92 2.25 -10.71
N CYS A 97 -8.83 3.55 -10.98
CA CYS A 97 -7.54 4.19 -11.22
C CYS A 97 -6.76 4.34 -9.91
N GLN A 98 -5.48 4.73 -10.03
CA GLN A 98 -4.60 4.98 -8.88
C GLN A 98 -5.21 5.94 -7.84
N ASP A 99 -5.97 6.95 -8.27
CA ASP A 99 -6.56 7.96 -7.38
C ASP A 99 -7.81 7.46 -6.65
N CYS A 100 -8.57 6.56 -7.28
CA CYS A 100 -9.85 6.08 -6.74
C CYS A 100 -9.70 4.85 -5.83
N LYS A 101 -8.61 4.09 -5.95
CA LYS A 101 -8.46 2.78 -5.27
C LYS A 101 -8.58 2.83 -3.75
N SER A 102 -8.23 3.97 -3.14
CA SER A 102 -8.23 4.17 -1.68
C SER A 102 -9.42 4.98 -1.19
N LEU A 103 -10.29 5.44 -2.11
CA LEU A 103 -11.44 6.25 -1.74
C LEU A 103 -12.58 5.37 -1.23
N THR A 104 -13.23 5.81 -0.17
CA THR A 104 -14.38 5.12 0.46
C THR A 104 -15.73 5.67 -0.01
N ASN A 105 -15.73 6.70 -0.85
CA ASN A 105 -16.94 7.37 -1.35
C ASN A 105 -17.60 6.65 -2.55
N HIS A 106 -17.12 5.47 -2.91
CA HIS A 106 -17.70 4.63 -3.95
C HIS A 106 -18.43 3.44 -3.31
N GLN A 107 -19.45 2.92 -3.99
CA GLN A 107 -20.27 1.80 -3.49
C GLN A 107 -19.53 0.46 -3.66
N HIS A 108 -18.48 0.27 -2.86
CA HIS A 108 -17.60 -0.90 -2.88
C HIS A 108 -17.06 -1.19 -1.47
N ASP A 109 -16.95 -2.47 -1.11
CA ASP A 109 -16.33 -2.85 0.16
C ASP A 109 -14.81 -2.66 0.08
N SER A 110 -14.30 -1.64 0.78
CA SER A 110 -12.87 -1.30 0.81
C SER A 110 -11.97 -2.41 1.38
N LYS A 111 -12.55 -3.44 2.00
CA LYS A 111 -11.81 -4.63 2.47
C LYS A 111 -11.56 -5.65 1.36
N HIS A 112 -12.18 -5.50 0.19
CA HIS A 112 -11.93 -6.41 -0.91
C HIS A 112 -10.50 -6.19 -1.46
N PRO A 113 -9.72 -7.26 -1.68
CA PRO A 113 -8.38 -7.14 -2.21
C PRO A 113 -8.41 -6.66 -3.67
N LEU A 114 -7.53 -5.70 -3.97
CA LEU A 114 -7.32 -5.15 -5.31
C LEU A 114 -5.98 -5.66 -5.86
N ILE A 115 -5.98 -6.13 -7.11
CA ILE A 115 -4.76 -6.40 -7.86
C ILE A 115 -4.34 -5.15 -8.65
N CYS A 116 -3.06 -4.82 -8.62
CA CYS A 116 -2.49 -3.73 -9.41
C CYS A 116 -1.98 -4.27 -10.75
N ILE A 117 -2.58 -3.81 -11.83
CA ILE A 117 -2.25 -4.17 -13.20
C ILE A 117 -1.52 -2.98 -13.80
N ARG A 118 -0.23 -3.17 -14.06
CA ARG A 118 0.67 -2.12 -14.58
C ARG A 118 1.00 -2.29 -16.06
N ASP A 119 0.54 -3.37 -16.67
CA ASP A 119 0.79 -3.70 -18.06
C ASP A 119 -0.56 -3.92 -18.75
N SER A 120 -0.85 -3.05 -19.72
CA SER A 120 -2.11 -3.09 -20.47
C SER A 120 -2.18 -4.25 -21.45
N SER A 121 -1.05 -4.87 -21.81
CA SER A 121 -1.00 -6.03 -22.71
C SER A 121 -1.52 -7.31 -22.05
N LEU A 122 -1.56 -7.37 -20.71
CA LEU A 122 -1.97 -8.57 -19.96
C LEU A 122 -3.47 -8.87 -20.00
N TYR A 123 -4.29 -8.03 -20.65
CA TYR A 123 -5.74 -8.20 -20.67
C TYR A 123 -6.17 -9.58 -21.19
N THR A 124 -5.48 -10.12 -22.20
CA THR A 124 -5.77 -11.45 -22.77
C THR A 124 -5.14 -12.60 -21.98
N SER A 125 -4.20 -12.29 -21.07
CA SER A 125 -3.33 -13.29 -20.44
C SER A 125 -3.93 -13.95 -19.20
N SER A 126 -4.93 -13.34 -18.57
CA SER A 126 -5.52 -13.85 -17.33
C SER A 126 -6.96 -13.41 -17.14
N ILE A 127 -7.84 -14.35 -16.82
CA ILE A 127 -9.26 -14.08 -16.51
C ILE A 127 -9.44 -13.13 -15.31
N TYR A 128 -8.48 -13.12 -14.38
CA TYR A 128 -8.50 -12.25 -13.21
C TYR A 128 -8.29 -10.76 -13.57
N ILE A 129 -7.84 -10.46 -14.79
CA ILE A 129 -7.61 -9.10 -15.31
C ILE A 129 -8.81 -8.62 -16.16
N GLN A 130 -9.73 -9.52 -16.51
CA GLN A 130 -10.86 -9.26 -17.39
C GLN A 130 -12.12 -8.87 -16.61
N ASN A 131 -13.09 -8.28 -17.31
CA ASN A 131 -14.42 -8.09 -16.75
C ASN A 131 -15.11 -9.47 -16.67
N MET A 132 -15.39 -9.91 -15.44
CA MET A 132 -15.95 -11.24 -15.18
C MET A 132 -17.48 -11.29 -15.28
N ASN A 133 -18.17 -10.17 -15.58
CA ASN A 133 -19.62 -10.15 -15.79
C ASN A 133 -20.09 -11.08 -16.92
N LYS A 134 -19.19 -11.46 -17.83
CA LYS A 134 -19.52 -12.40 -18.92
C LYS A 134 -19.49 -13.86 -18.49
N LEU A 135 -18.88 -14.17 -17.35
CA LEU A 135 -18.79 -15.53 -16.82
C LEU A 135 -19.91 -15.71 -15.80
N ILE A 136 -21.05 -16.22 -16.24
CA ILE A 136 -22.23 -16.42 -15.40
C ILE A 136 -22.53 -17.92 -15.34
N HIS A 137 -22.70 -18.43 -14.13
CA HIS A 137 -23.11 -19.81 -13.86
C HIS A 137 -24.55 -19.81 -13.36
N PHE A 138 -25.49 -19.95 -14.29
CA PHE A 138 -26.92 -19.95 -13.99
C PHE A 138 -27.30 -21.15 -13.13
N ASN A 139 -28.33 -20.98 -12.30
CA ASN A 139 -28.84 -22.01 -11.38
C ASN A 139 -27.80 -22.57 -10.39
N THR A 140 -26.66 -21.91 -10.26
CA THR A 140 -25.62 -22.25 -9.30
C THR A 140 -25.55 -21.20 -8.21
N SER A 141 -25.66 -21.63 -6.96
CA SER A 141 -25.48 -20.79 -5.78
C SER A 141 -24.22 -21.17 -5.00
N CYS A 142 -23.59 -20.17 -4.40
CA CYS A 142 -22.53 -20.42 -3.40
C CYS A 142 -23.16 -20.90 -2.09
N VAL A 143 -22.69 -22.01 -1.54
CA VAL A 143 -23.23 -22.55 -0.27
C VAL A 143 -22.99 -21.63 0.94
N TYR A 144 -21.93 -20.81 0.91
CA TYR A 144 -21.51 -20.03 2.08
C TYR A 144 -22.03 -18.59 2.13
N CYS A 145 -22.27 -17.97 0.98
CA CYS A 145 -22.78 -16.60 0.91
C CYS A 145 -24.11 -16.49 0.16
N SER A 146 -24.65 -17.62 -0.32
CA SER A 146 -25.93 -17.71 -1.04
C SER A 146 -26.03 -16.89 -2.32
N VAL A 147 -24.91 -16.33 -2.83
CA VAL A 147 -24.91 -15.58 -4.09
C VAL A 147 -25.34 -16.51 -5.23
N SER A 148 -26.30 -16.06 -6.01
CA SER A 148 -26.87 -16.77 -7.16
C SER A 148 -27.40 -15.76 -8.18
N PRO A 149 -27.08 -15.90 -9.48
CA PRO A 149 -26.10 -16.84 -10.02
C PRO A 149 -24.69 -16.50 -9.54
N ILE A 150 -23.78 -17.49 -9.54
CA ILE A 150 -22.35 -17.19 -9.35
C ILE A 150 -21.86 -16.46 -10.60
N ILE A 151 -21.39 -15.21 -10.42
CA ILE A 151 -20.75 -14.39 -11.45
C ILE A 151 -19.24 -14.41 -11.20
N GLY A 152 -18.45 -14.67 -12.22
CA GLY A 152 -17.01 -14.90 -12.15
C GLY A 152 -16.67 -16.37 -11.92
N ILE A 153 -15.51 -16.63 -11.34
CA ILE A 153 -15.00 -17.99 -11.22
C ILE A 153 -15.85 -18.78 -10.23
N ARG A 154 -16.34 -19.93 -10.68
CA ARG A 154 -16.99 -20.94 -9.84
C ARG A 154 -15.99 -22.01 -9.43
N TYR A 155 -16.02 -22.38 -8.16
CA TYR A 155 -15.29 -23.54 -7.64
C TYR A 155 -16.29 -24.62 -7.24
N GLN A 156 -16.06 -25.85 -7.70
CA GLN A 156 -16.83 -27.00 -7.27
C GLN A 156 -15.95 -27.96 -6.48
N CYS A 157 -16.36 -28.27 -5.26
CA CYS A 157 -15.72 -29.28 -4.44
C CYS A 157 -16.09 -30.67 -4.95
N ILE A 158 -15.11 -31.48 -5.38
CA ILE A 158 -15.40 -32.80 -5.95
C ILE A 158 -15.98 -33.74 -4.89
N PRO A 159 -15.38 -33.89 -3.68
CA PRO A 159 -15.91 -34.81 -2.67
C PRO A 159 -17.32 -34.44 -2.17
N CYS A 160 -17.62 -33.15 -2.04
CA CYS A 160 -18.88 -32.69 -1.44
C CYS A 160 -19.97 -32.33 -2.46
N GLY A 161 -19.61 -32.13 -3.74
CA GLY A 161 -20.53 -31.66 -4.78
C GLY A 161 -21.01 -30.21 -4.62
N ILE A 162 -20.50 -29.47 -3.62
CA ILE A 162 -20.92 -28.09 -3.34
C ILE A 162 -20.23 -27.08 -4.25
N ASN A 163 -20.88 -25.93 -4.45
CA ASN A 163 -20.35 -24.81 -5.21
C ASN A 163 -19.95 -23.65 -4.29
N LEU A 164 -18.83 -23.02 -4.62
CA LEU A 164 -18.30 -21.83 -3.97
C LEU A 164 -18.06 -20.75 -5.03
N CYS A 165 -18.38 -19.50 -4.67
CA CYS A 165 -17.89 -18.36 -5.44
C CYS A 165 -16.42 -18.07 -5.09
N GLU A 166 -15.75 -17.31 -5.95
CA GLU A 166 -14.35 -16.91 -5.78
C GLU A 166 -14.05 -16.27 -4.41
N LYS A 167 -14.95 -15.42 -3.89
CA LYS A 167 -14.79 -14.81 -2.57
C LYS A 167 -14.76 -15.84 -1.44
N CYS A 168 -15.69 -16.80 -1.43
CA CYS A 168 -15.77 -17.81 -0.39
C CYS A 168 -14.64 -18.84 -0.48
N GLU A 169 -14.18 -19.12 -1.70
CA GLU A 169 -12.98 -19.92 -1.93
C GLU A 169 -11.74 -19.25 -1.35
N PHE A 170 -11.53 -17.97 -1.66
CA PHE A 170 -10.38 -17.20 -1.16
C PHE A 170 -10.36 -17.12 0.37
N LEU A 171 -11.52 -16.96 1.00
CA LEU A 171 -11.66 -16.92 2.45
C LEU A 171 -11.53 -18.30 3.12
N CYS A 172 -11.28 -19.36 2.36
CA CYS A 172 -11.11 -20.73 2.87
C CYS A 172 -12.29 -21.20 3.74
N LEU A 173 -13.52 -20.82 3.37
CA LEU A 173 -14.72 -21.14 4.17
C LEU A 173 -15.13 -22.62 4.08
N HIS A 174 -14.49 -23.39 3.21
CA HIS A 174 -14.62 -24.83 3.10
C HIS A 174 -13.27 -25.52 3.35
N ASP A 175 -13.33 -26.80 3.72
CA ASP A 175 -12.15 -27.63 4.01
C ASP A 175 -11.11 -27.56 2.89
N VAL A 176 -9.97 -26.95 3.19
CA VAL A 176 -8.86 -26.71 2.26
C VAL A 176 -8.18 -27.99 1.78
N SER A 177 -8.39 -29.11 2.46
CA SER A 177 -7.89 -30.42 2.03
C SER A 177 -8.71 -31.01 0.87
N HIS A 178 -9.96 -30.58 0.70
CA HIS A 178 -10.82 -31.06 -0.37
C HIS A 178 -10.39 -30.49 -1.72
N LYS A 179 -10.21 -31.39 -2.70
CA LYS A 179 -9.90 -31.00 -4.07
C LYS A 179 -11.09 -30.29 -4.71
N ARG A 180 -10.82 -29.14 -5.31
CA ARG A 180 -11.79 -28.31 -6.03
C ARG A 180 -11.38 -28.13 -7.47
N ILE A 181 -12.35 -28.17 -8.37
CA ILE A 181 -12.16 -27.78 -9.76
C ILE A 181 -12.50 -26.31 -9.93
N LYS A 182 -11.72 -25.63 -10.76
CA LYS A 182 -11.96 -24.24 -11.17
C LYS A 182 -12.73 -24.25 -12.48
N ILE A 183 -13.93 -23.71 -12.47
CA ILE A 183 -14.82 -23.64 -13.63
C ILE A 183 -14.85 -22.18 -14.12
N ILE A 184 -14.39 -21.97 -15.35
CA ILE A 184 -14.21 -20.64 -15.97
C ILE A 184 -14.97 -20.45 -17.29
N LEU A 185 -15.75 -21.45 -17.67
CA LEU A 185 -16.62 -21.39 -18.85
C LEU A 185 -18.07 -21.26 -18.36
N PRO A 186 -18.86 -20.33 -18.93
CA PRO A 186 -20.26 -20.21 -18.59
C PRO A 186 -21.04 -21.49 -18.98
N GLU A 187 -22.18 -21.69 -18.34
CA GLU A 187 -23.12 -22.80 -18.60
C GLU A 187 -24.21 -22.42 -19.60
#